data_AF-A0A4S8KJ45-F1
#
_entry.id   AF-A0A4S8KJ45-F1
#
_cell.length_a   1.000
_cell.length_b   1.000
_cell.length_c   1.000
_cell.angle_alpha   90.00
_cell.angle_beta   90.00
_cell.angle_gamma   90.00
#
_symmetry.space_group_name_H-M   'P 1'
#
loop_
_entity.id
_entity.type
_entity.pdbx_description
1 polymer ?
#
loop_
_entity_poly.entity_id
_entity_poly.type
_entity_poly.pdbx_seq_one_letter_code
_entity_poly.pdbx_strand_id
1 'polypeptide(L)'
;NYFSPSLGESVVMHYSETTHYQLDSMDSDDEYAKLLPSGQHLVTVDDNSGVPGNYTITLFHQMKCLDIIRRAYVKHWRSGGSQTIWSSPDEILTQHCLNYLQQTILCRPHLGLESTHNSKVCCCKRAKNKIRKNDHF
;
A
#
# COMPACT_ATOMS: atom_id res chain seq x y z
N ASN A 1 -11.37 28.65 0.94
CA ASN A 1 -10.46 28.86 -0.19
C ASN A 1 -10.10 27.52 -0.81
N TYR A 2 -10.89 27.04 -1.76
CA TYR A 2 -10.64 25.78 -2.46
C TYR A 2 -9.98 26.14 -3.81
N PHE A 3 -8.77 25.65 -4.04
CA PHE A 3 -8.10 25.79 -5.32
C PHE A 3 -8.69 24.75 -6.27
N SER A 4 -9.53 25.18 -7.20
CA SER A 4 -9.88 24.37 -8.38
C SER A 4 -9.19 24.99 -9.59
N PRO A 5 -8.20 24.31 -10.20
CA PRO A 5 -7.61 24.82 -11.43
C PRO A 5 -8.68 24.91 -12.52
N SER A 6 -8.63 25.96 -13.32
CA SER A 6 -9.49 26.12 -14.49
C SER A 6 -9.25 24.97 -15.48
N LEU A 7 -10.34 24.36 -15.97
CA LEU A 7 -10.34 23.26 -16.95
C LEU A 7 -9.95 23.71 -18.37
N GLY A 8 -8.88 24.48 -18.50
CA GLY A 8 -8.24 24.84 -19.77
C GLY A 8 -7.00 23.97 -19.96
N GLU A 9 -7.01 23.16 -21.01
CA GLU A 9 -5.99 22.15 -21.37
C GLU A 9 -5.87 20.97 -20.40
N SER A 10 -5.75 19.76 -20.96
CA SER A 10 -5.64 18.52 -20.20
C SER A 10 -4.30 18.47 -19.48
N VAL A 11 -4.28 18.76 -18.19
CA VAL A 11 -3.11 18.51 -17.33
C VAL A 11 -2.95 16.99 -17.19
N VAL A 12 -2.01 16.42 -17.94
CA VAL A 12 -1.66 15.00 -17.84
C VAL A 12 -0.59 14.86 -16.75
N MET A 13 -0.88 14.05 -15.73
CA MET A 13 0.11 13.63 -14.74
C MET A 13 1.01 12.55 -15.37
N HIS A 14 2.30 12.86 -15.53
CA HIS A 14 3.28 11.89 -16.00
C HIS A 14 3.60 10.88 -14.87
N TYR A 15 3.27 9.61 -15.09
CA TYR A 15 3.67 8.52 -14.20
C TYR A 15 4.96 7.90 -14.72
N SER A 16 6.02 7.97 -13.93
CA SER A 16 7.26 7.23 -14.17
C SER A 16 7.46 6.19 -13.09
N GLU A 17 8.10 5.09 -13.45
CA GLU A 17 8.59 4.13 -12.48
C GLU A 17 9.61 4.81 -11.56
N THR A 18 9.51 4.54 -10.25
CA THR A 18 10.44 5.08 -9.27
C THR A 18 11.81 4.43 -9.45
N THR A 19 12.90 5.19 -9.47
CA THR A 19 14.26 4.60 -9.45
C THR A 19 14.64 4.10 -8.06
N HIS A 20 13.88 4.49 -7.02
CA HIS A 20 14.11 4.17 -5.63
C HIS A 20 13.04 3.24 -5.07
N TYR A 21 13.38 2.50 -4.01
CA TYR A 21 12.51 1.55 -3.33
C TYR A 21 11.97 0.46 -4.26
N GLN A 22 12.86 -0.04 -5.11
CA GLN A 22 12.56 -1.19 -5.95
C GLN A 22 12.27 -2.41 -5.08
N LEU A 23 11.36 -3.28 -5.51
CA LEU A 23 11.00 -4.48 -4.75
C LEU A 23 12.21 -5.40 -4.57
N ASP A 24 12.94 -5.63 -5.67
CA ASP A 24 14.05 -6.57 -5.74
C ASP A 24 15.18 -6.06 -6.66
N SER A 25 15.99 -5.13 -6.16
CA SER A 25 17.23 -4.66 -6.78
C SER A 25 18.42 -4.86 -5.82
N MET A 26 19.63 -4.66 -6.34
CA MET A 26 20.86 -4.82 -5.55
C MET A 26 20.95 -3.82 -4.39
N ASP A 27 20.37 -2.63 -4.56
CA ASP A 27 20.39 -1.55 -3.57
C ASP A 27 19.12 -1.49 -2.71
N SER A 28 18.10 -2.31 -2.99
CA SER A 28 16.80 -2.28 -2.31
C SER A 28 16.94 -2.37 -0.79
N ASP A 29 17.75 -3.29 -0.28
CA ASP A 29 17.87 -3.46 1.18
C ASP A 29 18.43 -2.21 1.87
N ASP A 30 19.38 -1.52 1.22
CA ASP A 30 19.96 -0.27 1.72
C ASP A 30 18.99 0.90 1.61
N GLU A 31 18.21 0.97 0.53
CA GLU A 31 17.17 1.99 0.36
C GLU A 31 16.09 1.86 1.44
N TYR A 32 15.58 0.65 1.65
CA TYR A 32 14.56 0.41 2.68
C TYR A 32 15.10 0.60 4.10
N ALA A 33 16.39 0.33 4.35
CA ALA A 33 17.02 0.64 5.63
C ALA A 33 17.05 2.15 5.92
N LYS A 34 17.22 2.99 4.89
CA LYS A 34 17.22 4.46 5.00
C LYS A 34 15.84 5.07 5.30
N LEU A 35 14.76 4.28 5.27
CA LEU A 35 13.44 4.72 5.71
C LEU A 35 13.38 4.96 7.22
N LEU A 36 14.35 4.42 7.97
CA LEU A 36 14.46 4.59 9.40
C LEU A 36 15.62 5.53 9.74
N PRO A 37 15.49 6.33 10.81
CA PRO A 37 16.59 7.17 11.26
C PRO A 37 17.80 6.31 11.62
N SER A 38 19.00 6.82 11.35
CA SER A 38 20.26 6.18 11.73
C SER A 38 20.28 5.95 13.25
N GLY A 39 20.20 4.70 13.68
CA GLY A 39 20.09 4.31 15.09
C GLY A 39 18.91 3.36 15.34
N GLN A 40 18.31 3.45 16.53
CA GLN A 40 17.09 2.71 16.90
C GLN A 40 15.88 3.64 16.81
N HIS A 41 14.80 3.19 16.18
CA HIS A 41 13.49 3.88 16.17
C HIS A 41 12.61 3.53 17.38
N LEU A 42 13.21 2.85 18.37
CA LEU A 42 12.54 2.41 19.60
C LEU A 42 12.83 3.42 20.71
N VAL A 43 11.78 3.78 21.43
CA VAL A 43 11.82 4.61 22.63
C VAL A 43 11.52 3.70 23.81
N THR A 44 12.47 3.58 24.73
CA THR A 44 12.28 2.84 25.97
C THR A 44 11.68 3.77 27.01
N VAL A 45 10.56 3.36 27.60
CA VAL A 45 9.88 4.09 28.68
C VAL A 45 9.84 3.19 29.89
N ASP A 46 10.41 3.65 31.00
CA ASP A 46 10.32 2.96 32.28
C ASP A 46 8.88 3.02 32.79
N ASP A 47 8.29 1.86 33.03
CA ASP A 47 6.97 1.73 33.65
C ASP A 47 7.12 1.40 35.14
N ASN A 48 6.15 1.83 35.95
CA ASN A 48 6.09 1.55 37.39
C ASN A 48 5.96 0.05 37.70
N SER A 49 5.72 -0.78 36.69
CA SER A 49 5.77 -2.25 36.74
C SER A 49 7.19 -2.82 36.86
N GLY A 50 8.23 -2.00 36.70
CA GLY A 50 9.64 -2.40 36.81
C GLY A 50 10.20 -3.07 35.55
N VAL A 51 9.42 -3.15 34.47
CA VAL A 51 9.87 -3.64 33.16
C VAL A 51 9.75 -2.50 32.15
N PRO A 52 10.87 -2.02 31.54
CA PRO A 52 10.82 -0.97 30.54
C PRO A 52 10.07 -1.42 29.28
N GLY A 53 9.11 -0.62 28.84
CA GLY A 53 8.36 -0.85 27.60
C GLY A 53 9.07 -0.23 26.41
N ASN A 54 9.12 -0.95 25.29
CA ASN A 54 9.62 -0.41 24.02
C ASN A 54 8.47 0.06 23.15
N TYR A 55 8.55 1.32 22.74
CA TYR A 55 7.57 1.99 21.89
C TYR A 55 8.24 2.45 20.60
N THR A 56 7.46 2.69 19.56
CA THR A 56 7.97 3.30 18.33
C THR A 56 6.94 4.28 17.77
N ILE A 57 7.43 5.25 17.00
CA ILE A 57 6.56 6.19 16.31
C ILE A 57 5.82 5.43 15.21
N THR A 58 4.51 5.65 15.11
CA THR A 58 3.61 5.02 14.13
C THR A 58 4.20 4.98 12.71
N LEU A 59 4.76 6.11 12.25
CA LEU A 59 5.37 6.20 10.93
C LEU A 59 6.54 5.22 10.76
N PHE A 60 7.45 5.13 11.73
CA PHE A 60 8.60 4.23 11.65
C PHE A 60 8.19 2.76 11.72
N HIS A 61 7.16 2.42 12.49
CA HIS A 61 6.60 1.08 12.48
C HIS A 61 6.01 0.71 11.11
N GLN A 62 5.27 1.64 10.48
CA GLN A 62 4.72 1.46 9.12
C GLN A 62 5.84 1.19 8.12
N MET A 63 6.90 2.02 8.11
CA MET A 63 8.02 1.85 7.18
C MET A 63 8.78 0.54 7.43
N LYS A 64 9.00 0.16 8.70
CA LYS A 64 9.64 -1.10 9.04
C LYS A 64 8.81 -2.30 8.57
N CYS A 65 7.50 -2.25 8.78
CA CYS A 65 6.61 -3.32 8.35
C CYS A 65 6.52 -3.45 6.82
N LEU A 66 6.62 -2.36 6.07
CA LEU A 66 6.70 -2.41 4.60
C LEU A 66 7.94 -3.17 4.13
N ASP A 67 9.11 -2.93 4.73
CA ASP A 67 10.34 -3.67 4.41
C ASP A 67 10.22 -5.17 4.73
N ILE A 68 9.64 -5.53 5.87
CA ILE A 68 9.39 -6.94 6.25
C ILE A 68 8.51 -7.63 5.19
N ILE A 69 7.40 -7.02 4.80
CA ILE A 69 6.47 -7.57 3.81
C ILE A 69 7.16 -7.71 2.45
N ARG A 70 7.92 -6.69 2.01
CA ARG A 70 8.69 -6.75 0.76
C ARG A 70 9.63 -7.96 0.76
N ARG A 71 10.44 -8.13 1.81
CA ARG A 71 11.39 -9.25 1.89
C ARG A 71 10.68 -10.60 1.84
N ALA A 72 9.56 -10.74 2.55
CA ALA A 72 8.73 -11.94 2.51
C ALA A 72 8.19 -12.21 1.10
N TYR A 73 7.72 -11.18 0.40
CA TYR A 73 7.24 -11.26 -0.97
C TYR A 73 8.34 -11.69 -1.95
N VAL A 74 9.52 -11.06 -1.89
CA VAL A 74 10.67 -11.39 -2.75
C VAL A 74 11.15 -12.82 -2.50
N LYS A 75 11.26 -13.24 -1.23
CA LYS A 75 11.63 -14.61 -0.85
C LYS A 75 10.67 -15.63 -1.45
N HIS A 76 9.36 -15.39 -1.32
CA HIS A 76 8.34 -16.26 -1.89
C HIS A 76 8.41 -16.32 -3.42
N TRP A 77 8.54 -15.17 -4.08
CA TRP A 77 8.66 -15.08 -5.53
C TRP A 77 9.87 -15.86 -6.05
N ARG A 78 11.05 -15.66 -5.45
CA ARG A 78 12.28 -16.39 -5.80
C ARG A 78 12.18 -17.90 -5.60
N SER A 79 11.35 -18.35 -4.67
CA SER A 79 11.09 -19.79 -4.45
C SER A 79 10.09 -20.41 -5.45
N GLY A 80 9.62 -19.66 -6.44
CA GLY A 80 8.59 -20.11 -7.39
C GLY A 80 7.23 -20.35 -6.72
N GLY A 81 6.96 -19.71 -5.58
CA GLY A 81 5.77 -19.93 -4.77
C GLY A 81 5.70 -21.30 -4.08
N SER A 82 6.78 -22.09 -4.13
CA SER A 82 6.83 -23.42 -3.52
C SER A 82 7.13 -23.38 -2.03
N GLN A 83 7.79 -22.32 -1.52
CA GLN A 83 7.90 -22.15 -0.07
C GLN A 83 6.57 -21.64 0.48
N THR A 84 5.96 -22.44 1.34
CA THR A 84 5.02 -21.89 2.32
C THR A 84 5.80 -20.88 3.17
N ILE A 85 5.53 -19.59 2.98
CA ILE A 85 6.02 -18.51 3.88
C ILE A 85 5.62 -18.82 5.35
N TRP A 86 4.59 -19.67 5.50
CA TRP A 86 3.80 -20.00 6.67
C TRP A 86 4.35 -21.10 7.61
N SER A 87 5.66 -21.18 7.86
CA SER A 87 6.18 -22.10 8.91
C SER A 87 7.43 -21.60 9.63
N SER A 88 7.73 -20.31 9.55
CA SER A 88 8.98 -19.73 10.09
C SER A 88 8.68 -18.55 11.01
N PRO A 89 9.60 -18.16 11.92
CA PRO A 89 9.43 -16.94 12.73
C PRO A 89 9.14 -15.68 11.88
N ASP A 90 9.62 -15.65 10.63
CA ASP A 90 9.33 -14.58 9.66
C ASP A 90 7.82 -14.45 9.36
N GLU A 91 7.06 -15.55 9.47
CA GLU A 91 5.61 -15.58 9.25
C GLU A 91 4.88 -14.73 10.28
N ILE A 92 5.12 -14.97 11.56
CA ILE A 92 4.42 -14.29 12.66
C ILE A 92 4.62 -12.78 12.52
N LEU A 93 5.83 -12.36 12.17
CA LEU A 93 6.16 -10.97 11.96
C LEU A 93 5.52 -10.40 10.69
N THR A 94 5.52 -11.16 9.58
CA THR A 94 4.86 -10.74 8.33
C THR A 94 3.36 -10.59 8.52
N GLN A 95 2.71 -11.54 9.21
CA GLN A 95 1.29 -11.50 9.52
C GLN A 95 0.95 -10.34 10.47
N HIS A 96 1.77 -10.10 11.50
CA HIS A 96 1.66 -8.91 12.35
C HIS A 96 1.67 -7.63 11.50
N CYS A 97 2.62 -7.50 10.58
CA CYS A 97 2.74 -6.33 9.72
C CYS A 97 1.56 -6.17 8.75
N LEU A 98 1.07 -7.26 8.15
CA LEU A 98 -0.12 -7.23 7.29
C LEU A 98 -1.37 -6.80 8.08
N ASN A 99 -1.57 -7.36 9.27
CA ASN A 99 -2.67 -6.98 10.15
C ASN A 99 -2.58 -5.51 10.58
N TYR A 100 -1.36 -5.04 10.89
CA TYR A 100 -1.13 -3.65 11.26
C TYR A 100 -1.42 -2.66 10.12
N LEU A 101 -1.01 -2.98 8.88
CA LEU A 101 -1.36 -2.17 7.70
C LEU A 101 -2.86 -2.16 7.45
N GLN A 102 -3.52 -3.31 7.55
CA GLN A 102 -4.97 -3.42 7.41
C GLN A 102 -5.69 -2.54 8.45
N GLN A 103 -5.30 -2.61 9.71
CA GLN A 103 -5.85 -1.77 10.78
C GLN A 103 -5.62 -0.28 10.50
N THR A 104 -4.44 0.10 10.02
CA THR A 104 -4.14 1.49 9.66
C THR A 104 -5.08 1.99 8.55
N ILE A 105 -5.27 1.20 7.49
CA ILE A 105 -6.13 1.57 6.35
C ILE A 105 -7.60 1.67 6.79
N LEU A 106 -8.07 0.75 7.62
CA LEU A 106 -9.46 0.72 8.08
C LEU A 106 -9.78 1.82 9.10
N CYS A 107 -8.86 2.11 10.01
CA CYS A 107 -9.11 3.05 11.12
C CYS A 107 -8.70 4.49 10.82
N ARG A 108 -7.77 4.72 9.89
CA ARG A 108 -7.34 6.05 9.46
C ARG A 108 -7.26 6.14 7.93
N PRO A 109 -8.36 5.89 7.20
CA PRO A 109 -8.36 6.05 5.76
C PRO A 109 -8.12 7.53 5.43
N HIS A 110 -6.96 7.85 4.86
CA HIS A 110 -6.75 9.16 4.26
C HIS A 110 -7.50 9.17 2.92
N LEU A 111 -8.79 9.50 2.95
CA LEU A 111 -9.65 9.56 1.76
C LEU A 111 -9.33 10.75 0.82
N GLY A 112 -8.26 11.49 1.10
CA GLY A 112 -7.74 12.57 0.25
C GLY A 112 -7.02 12.09 -1.01
N LEU A 113 -7.18 10.82 -1.43
CA LEU A 113 -6.81 10.42 -2.77
C LEU A 113 -7.68 11.21 -3.74
N GLU A 114 -7.05 12.05 -4.55
CA GLU A 114 -7.72 12.82 -5.59
C GLU A 114 -8.58 11.89 -6.44
N SER A 115 -9.80 12.32 -6.74
CA SER A 115 -10.69 11.56 -7.61
C SER A 115 -10.02 11.38 -8.97
N THR A 116 -9.59 10.16 -9.30
CA THR A 116 -9.26 9.78 -10.67
C THR A 116 -10.55 9.60 -11.46
N HIS A 117 -11.43 10.61 -11.47
CA HIS A 117 -12.54 10.64 -12.41
C HIS A 117 -11.96 10.99 -13.78
N ASN A 118 -11.41 9.96 -14.44
CA ASN A 118 -11.27 10.00 -15.89
C ASN A 118 -12.69 9.98 -16.46
N SER A 119 -13.21 11.19 -16.67
CA SER A 119 -14.56 11.48 -17.14
C SER A 119 -14.74 11.01 -18.57
N LYS A 120 -14.63 9.71 -18.88
CA LYS A 120 -15.01 9.10 -20.18
C LYS A 120 -14.92 7.58 -20.28
N VAL A 121 -14.79 6.82 -19.19
CA VAL A 121 -15.00 5.36 -19.25
C VAL A 121 -16.19 4.94 -18.39
N CYS A 122 -17.37 5.46 -18.73
CA CYS A 122 -18.61 4.73 -18.49
C CYS A 122 -19.12 4.25 -19.85
N CYS A 123 -18.55 3.15 -20.35
CA CYS A 123 -19.19 2.38 -21.41
C CYS A 123 -20.25 1.48 -20.79
N CYS A 124 -21.32 2.07 -20.28
CA CYS A 124 -22.61 1.41 -20.23
C CYS A 124 -23.41 1.90 -21.44
N LYS A 125 -23.13 1.36 -22.62
CA LYS A 125 -24.12 1.40 -23.71
C LYS A 125 -25.29 0.54 -23.26
N ARG A 126 -26.24 1.15 -22.55
CA ARG A 126 -27.54 0.55 -22.28
C ARG A 126 -28.24 0.42 -23.62
N ALA A 127 -28.10 -0.74 -24.26
CA ALA A 127 -28.83 -1.07 -25.47
C ALA A 127 -30.33 -0.98 -25.15
N LYS A 128 -31.01 0.04 -25.69
CA LYS A 128 -32.46 0.08 -25.68
C LYS A 128 -32.94 -0.92 -26.72
N ASN A 129 -33.26 -2.14 -26.29
CA ASN A 129 -34.03 -3.07 -27.11
C ASN A 129 -35.42 -2.44 -27.35
N LYS A 130 -35.59 -1.89 -28.55
CA LYS A 130 -36.89 -1.46 -29.08
C LYS A 130 -37.60 -2.74 -29.52
N ILE A 131 -38.50 -3.26 -28.68
CA ILE A 131 -39.45 -4.31 -29.05
C ILE A 131 -40.28 -3.75 -30.20
N ARG A 132 -40.04 -4.23 -31.42
CA ARG A 132 -40.99 -4.10 -32.53
C ARG A 132 -42.02 -5.19 -32.35
N LYS A 133 -43.23 -4.80 -31.96
CA LYS A 133 -44.43 -5.56 -32.32
C LYS A 133 -44.48 -5.62 -33.85
N ASN A 134 -44.72 -6.80 -34.39
CA ASN A 134 -45.38 -6.98 -35.67
C ASN A 134 -46.22 -8.26 -35.58
N ASP A 135 -47.52 -8.06 -35.71
CA ASP A 135 -48.55 -9.07 -35.89
C ASP A 135 -48.35 -9.75 -37.26
N HIS A 136 -48.53 -11.07 -37.34
CA HIS A 136 -49.43 -11.77 -38.27
C HIS A 136 -49.14 -13.28 -38.40
N PHE A 137 -50.25 -14.03 -38.35
CA PHE A 137 -50.52 -15.46 -38.58
C PHE A 137 -50.13 -16.46 -37.48
#